data_AF-A0A8J7PJ88-F1
#
_entry.id   AF-A0A8J7PJ88-F1
#
_cell.length_a   1.000
_cell.length_b   1.000
_cell.length_c   1.000
_cell.angle_alpha   90.00
_cell.angle_beta   90.00
_cell.angle_gamma   90.00
#
_symmetry.space_group_name_H-M   'P 1'
#
loop_
_entity.id
_entity.type
_entity.pdbx_description
1 polymer ?
#
loop_
_entity_poly.entity_id
_entity_poly.type
_entity_poly.pdbx_seq_one_letter_code
_entity_poly.pdbx_strand_id
1 'polypeptide(L)'
;MCFKQLLNFRQNMPVYKKISLGFAIVHMLIVVLLLIILVISKDPAINMIWFLLYYIDFPYSAVTLFLAKFIPDISSDINNFWAPFILWGVGGTLWWYSVPILVKQAVTLGKKIMKK
;
A
#
# COMPACT_ATOMS: atom_id res chain seq x y z
N MET A 1 -19.65 -25.49 -2.78
CA MET A 1 -20.46 -24.30 -3.15
C MET A 1 -19.63 -22.99 -3.20
N CYS A 2 -18.54 -22.87 -2.43
CA CYS A 2 -17.74 -21.63 -2.29
C CYS A 2 -16.95 -21.20 -3.56
N PHE A 3 -16.39 -22.14 -4.35
CA PHE A 3 -15.51 -21.79 -5.48
C PHE A 3 -16.22 -21.15 -6.68
N LYS A 4 -17.42 -21.64 -7.05
CA LYS A 4 -18.24 -21.07 -8.13
C LYS A 4 -18.71 -19.65 -7.81
N GLN A 5 -19.05 -19.37 -6.55
CA GLN A 5 -19.45 -18.03 -6.11
C GLN A 5 -18.28 -17.04 -6.19
N LEU A 6 -17.06 -17.46 -5.82
CA LEU A 6 -15.84 -16.65 -5.97
C LEU A 6 -15.52 -16.34 -7.43
N LEU A 7 -15.67 -17.31 -8.34
CA LEU A 7 -15.46 -17.09 -9.77
C LEU A 7 -16.47 -16.11 -10.37
N ASN A 8 -17.77 -16.28 -10.05
CA ASN A 8 -18.82 -15.37 -10.51
C ASN A 8 -18.61 -13.95 -9.96
N PHE A 9 -18.18 -13.82 -8.70
CA PHE A 9 -17.85 -12.53 -8.10
C PHE A 9 -16.68 -11.85 -8.82
N ARG A 10 -15.62 -12.60 -9.15
CA ARG A 10 -14.46 -12.08 -9.90
C ARG A 10 -14.84 -11.62 -11.30
N GLN A 11 -15.71 -12.37 -11.99
CA GLN A 11 -16.13 -12.04 -13.35
C GLN A 11 -16.92 -10.72 -13.40
N ASN A 12 -17.83 -10.52 -12.44
CA ASN A 12 -18.71 -9.34 -12.38
C ASN A 12 -18.06 -8.07 -11.81
N MET A 13 -16.79 -8.15 -11.39
CA MET A 13 -16.10 -6.99 -10.82
C MET A 13 -15.77 -5.95 -11.90
N PRO A 14 -16.06 -4.65 -11.68
CA PRO A 14 -15.66 -3.58 -12.60
C PRO A 14 -14.15 -3.55 -12.84
N VAL A 15 -13.73 -3.18 -14.06
CA VAL A 15 -12.32 -3.20 -14.49
C VAL A 15 -11.40 -2.44 -13.52
N TYR A 16 -11.78 -1.26 -13.06
CA TYR A 16 -10.97 -0.46 -12.13
C TYR A 16 -10.71 -1.15 -10.78
N LYS A 17 -11.67 -1.96 -10.28
CA LYS A 17 -11.49 -2.75 -9.05
C LYS A 17 -10.56 -3.94 -9.28
N LYS A 18 -10.60 -4.56 -10.47
CA LYS A 18 -9.64 -5.62 -10.84
C LYS A 18 -8.21 -5.07 -10.90
N ILE A 19 -8.04 -3.89 -11.50
CA ILE A 19 -6.76 -3.17 -11.55
C ILE A 19 -6.28 -2.83 -10.13
N SER A 20 -7.17 -2.28 -9.30
CA SER A 20 -6.91 -1.98 -7.88
C SER A 20 -6.39 -3.19 -7.11
N LEU A 21 -7.06 -4.33 -7.27
CA LEU A 21 -6.63 -5.58 -6.67
C LEU A 21 -5.25 -6.02 -7.19
N GLY A 22 -4.97 -5.85 -8.48
CA GLY A 22 -3.66 -6.13 -9.07
C GLY A 22 -2.55 -5.30 -8.42
N PHE A 23 -2.74 -3.99 -8.28
CA PHE A 23 -1.77 -3.09 -7.61
C PHE A 23 -1.53 -3.50 -6.16
N ALA A 24 -2.58 -3.80 -5.40
CA ALA A 24 -2.46 -4.26 -4.02
C ALA A 24 -1.69 -5.59 -3.92
N ILE A 25 -1.93 -6.54 -4.82
CA ILE A 25 -1.19 -7.81 -4.86
C ILE A 25 0.29 -7.57 -5.17
N VAL A 26 0.59 -6.75 -6.19
CA VAL A 26 1.98 -6.43 -6.55
C VAL A 26 2.70 -5.75 -5.39
N HIS A 27 2.06 -4.79 -4.74
CA HIS A 27 2.61 -4.12 -3.56
C HIS A 27 2.88 -5.11 -2.42
N MET A 28 1.90 -5.95 -2.08
CA MET A 28 2.06 -6.96 -1.02
C MET A 28 3.21 -7.92 -1.33
N LEU A 29 3.40 -8.33 -2.60
CA LEU A 29 4.52 -9.17 -3.00
C LEU A 29 5.86 -8.46 -2.80
N ILE A 30 5.95 -7.16 -3.09
CA ILE A 30 7.14 -6.36 -2.83
C ILE A 30 7.43 -6.32 -1.33
N VAL A 31 6.43 -6.03 -0.49
CA VAL A 31 6.58 -5.99 0.98
C VAL A 31 7.07 -7.32 1.53
N VAL A 32 6.47 -8.44 1.09
CA VAL A 32 6.89 -9.79 1.51
C VAL A 32 8.31 -10.09 1.07
N LEU A 33 8.69 -9.72 -0.15
CA LEU A 33 10.06 -9.91 -0.64
C LEU A 33 11.07 -9.12 0.19
N LEU A 34 10.77 -7.86 0.52
CA LEU A 34 11.61 -7.02 1.37
C LEU A 34 11.74 -7.59 2.80
N LEU A 35 10.65 -8.13 3.37
CA LEU A 35 10.68 -8.82 4.67
C LEU A 35 11.56 -10.07 4.63
N ILE A 36 11.46 -10.88 3.56
CA ILE A 36 12.33 -12.06 3.40
C ILE A 36 13.79 -11.64 3.35
N ILE A 37 14.13 -10.62 2.54
CA ILE A 37 15.50 -10.07 2.45
C ILE A 37 16.00 -9.61 3.81
N LEU A 38 15.16 -8.90 4.58
CA LEU A 38 15.51 -8.42 5.90
C LEU A 38 15.81 -9.57 6.87
N VAL A 39 14.97 -10.60 6.89
CA VAL A 39 15.10 -11.75 7.82
C VAL A 39 16.33 -12.61 7.52
N ILE A 40 16.69 -12.79 6.24
CA ILE A 40 17.84 -13.64 5.86
C ILE A 40 19.18 -12.89 5.89
N SER A 41 19.15 -11.56 5.86
CA SER A 41 20.35 -10.74 5.83
C SER A 41 21.05 -10.72 7.18
N LYS A 42 22.39 -10.82 7.14
CA LYS A 42 23.26 -10.66 8.32
C LYS A 42 23.80 -9.23 8.46
N ASP A 43 23.55 -8.38 7.48
CA ASP A 43 24.00 -6.99 7.47
C ASP A 43 23.01 -6.12 8.26
N PRO A 44 23.42 -5.50 9.39
CA PRO A 44 22.54 -4.63 10.17
C PRO A 44 22.05 -3.40 9.40
N ALA A 45 22.75 -2.98 8.34
CA ALA A 45 22.31 -1.87 7.49
C ALA A 45 21.00 -2.19 6.74
N ILE A 46 20.66 -3.48 6.58
CA ILE A 46 19.41 -3.91 5.94
C ILE A 46 18.18 -3.44 6.72
N ASN A 47 18.30 -3.15 8.01
CA ASN A 47 17.21 -2.63 8.83
C ASN A 47 16.69 -1.29 8.29
N MET A 48 17.45 -0.58 7.46
CA MET A 48 17.01 0.66 6.81
C MET A 48 16.24 0.43 5.50
N ILE A 49 16.08 -0.81 5.03
CA ILE A 49 15.40 -1.11 3.76
C ILE A 49 13.94 -0.65 3.73
N TRP A 50 13.32 -0.49 4.92
CA TRP A 50 11.97 0.07 5.02
C TRP A 50 11.86 1.48 4.44
N PHE A 51 12.96 2.24 4.35
CA PHE A 51 12.95 3.56 3.70
C PHE A 51 12.55 3.49 2.23
N LEU A 52 12.70 2.34 1.56
CA LEU A 52 12.18 2.15 0.21
C LEU A 52 10.65 2.24 0.16
N LEU A 53 9.96 1.76 1.21
CA LEU A 53 8.51 1.85 1.31
C LEU A 53 8.03 3.30 1.38
N TYR A 54 8.84 4.21 1.93
CA TYR A 54 8.51 5.64 1.90
C TYR A 54 8.34 6.16 0.47
N TYR A 55 9.22 5.77 -0.46
CA TYR A 55 9.14 6.20 -1.85
C TYR A 55 8.06 5.44 -2.63
N ILE A 56 7.91 4.14 -2.37
CA ILE A 56 6.90 3.30 -3.02
C ILE A 56 5.49 3.78 -2.67
N ASP A 57 5.24 4.13 -1.41
CA ASP A 57 3.91 4.48 -0.93
C ASP A 57 3.62 5.98 -0.93
N PHE A 58 4.39 6.79 -1.67
CA PHE A 58 4.08 8.21 -1.78
C PHE A 58 2.71 8.43 -2.48
N PRO A 59 1.85 9.36 -2.00
CA PRO A 59 1.98 10.28 -0.87
C PRO A 59 1.50 9.74 0.49
N TYR A 60 0.97 8.52 0.57
CA TYR A 60 0.49 7.92 1.83
C TYR A 60 1.60 7.90 2.90
N SER A 61 2.83 7.56 2.52
CA SER A 61 4.00 7.60 3.39
C SER A 61 4.29 8.98 3.98
N ALA A 62 4.10 10.05 3.21
CA ALA A 62 4.29 11.43 3.68
C ALA A 62 3.22 11.82 4.70
N VAL A 63 1.96 11.44 4.47
CA VAL A 63 0.86 11.68 5.42
C VAL A 63 1.11 10.92 6.72
N THR A 64 1.51 9.65 6.64
CA THR A 64 1.79 8.85 7.83
C THR A 64 3.00 9.37 8.63
N LEU A 65 4.07 9.85 7.97
CA LEU A 65 5.17 10.51 8.67
C LEU A 65 4.74 11.83 9.33
N PHE A 66 3.88 12.61 8.67
CA PHE A 66 3.33 13.82 9.27
C PHE A 66 2.51 13.49 10.51
N LEU A 67 1.66 12.46 10.44
CA LEU A 67 0.84 11.98 11.57
C LEU A 67 1.70 11.37 12.69
N ALA A 68 2.81 10.71 12.36
CA ALA A 68 3.73 10.15 13.33
C ALA A 68 4.37 11.23 14.23
N LYS A 69 4.44 12.49 13.80
CA LYS A 69 4.87 13.61 14.68
C LYS A 69 3.95 13.81 15.88
N PHE A 70 2.70 13.35 15.79
CA PHE A 70 1.70 13.44 16.85
C PHE A 70 1.55 12.13 17.63
N ILE A 71 2.22 11.06 17.20
CA ILE A 71 2.21 9.76 17.86
C ILE A 71 3.67 9.39 18.19
N PRO A 72 4.17 9.80 19.37
CA PRO A 72 5.50 9.38 19.81
C PRO A 72 5.60 7.85 19.80
N ASP A 73 6.76 7.32 19.40
CA ASP A 73 7.14 5.89 19.31
C ASP A 73 6.95 5.13 17.98
N ILE A 74 6.26 5.68 16.97
CA ILE A 74 6.11 4.95 15.69
C ILE A 74 7.38 5.00 14.82
N SER A 75 8.21 6.02 14.98
CA SER A 75 9.37 6.29 14.10
C SER A 75 10.71 6.43 14.83
N SER A 76 10.73 6.45 16.17
CA SER A 76 11.93 6.75 16.97
C SER A 76 12.83 5.55 17.22
N ASP A 77 12.31 4.32 17.15
CA ASP A 77 13.09 3.12 17.43
C ASP A 77 13.57 2.46 16.13
N ILE A 78 14.81 2.79 15.74
CA ILE A 78 15.49 2.23 14.56
C ILE A 78 15.71 0.72 14.69
N ASN A 79 15.65 0.17 15.91
CA ASN A 79 15.72 -1.27 16.16
C ASN A 79 14.36 -1.96 15.98
N ASN A 80 13.26 -1.20 15.95
CA ASN A 80 11.91 -1.70 15.76
C ASN A 80 11.42 -1.51 14.32
N PHE A 81 12.17 -2.08 13.37
CA PHE A 81 11.83 -2.06 11.93
C PHE A 81 10.45 -2.68 11.62
N TRP A 82 9.85 -3.43 12.55
CA TRP A 82 8.54 -4.06 12.38
C TRP A 82 7.41 -3.05 12.26
N ALA A 83 7.40 -2.00 13.09
CA ALA A 83 6.32 -1.01 13.08
C ALA A 83 6.21 -0.25 11.74
N PRO A 84 7.31 0.26 11.16
CA PRO A 84 7.29 0.85 9.82
C PRO A 84 6.84 -0.14 8.73
N PHE A 85 7.26 -1.41 8.80
CA PHE A 85 6.85 -2.44 7.85
C PHE A 85 5.36 -2.79 7.95
N ILE A 86 4.76 -2.78 9.15
CA ILE A 86 3.32 -2.98 9.30
C ILE A 86 2.56 -1.76 8.78
N LEU A 87 2.99 -0.56 9.18
CA LEU A 87 2.32 0.69 8.83
C LEU A 87 2.32 0.96 7.33
N TRP A 88 3.47 0.82 6.67
CA TRP A 88 3.60 1.03 5.23
C TRP A 88 3.33 -0.23 4.44
N GLY A 89 3.63 -1.43 4.96
CA GLY A 89 3.27 -2.66 4.27
C GLY A 89 1.75 -2.83 4.15
N VAL A 90 1.03 -2.86 5.27
CA VAL A 90 -0.43 -3.04 5.28
C VAL A 90 -1.13 -1.78 4.77
N GLY A 91 -0.75 -0.63 5.31
CA GLY A 91 -1.36 0.64 4.94
C GLY A 91 -1.06 1.05 3.49
N GLY A 92 0.17 0.84 3.02
CA GLY A 92 0.54 1.01 1.61
C GLY A 92 -0.23 0.07 0.70
N THR A 93 -0.47 -1.18 1.11
CA THR A 93 -1.31 -2.10 0.33
C THR A 93 -2.74 -1.59 0.20
N LEU A 94 -3.33 -1.05 1.28
CA LEU A 94 -4.65 -0.40 1.23
C LEU A 94 -4.65 0.87 0.37
N TRP A 95 -3.55 1.63 0.42
CA TRP A 95 -3.35 2.80 -0.44
C TRP A 95 -3.34 2.39 -1.92
N TRP A 96 -2.51 1.43 -2.31
CA TRP A 96 -2.41 0.92 -3.68
C TRP A 96 -3.71 0.28 -4.19
N TYR A 97 -4.49 -0.34 -3.30
CA TYR A 97 -5.86 -0.75 -3.62
C TYR A 97 -6.77 0.46 -3.91
N SER A 98 -6.62 1.55 -3.15
CA SER A 98 -7.51 2.71 -3.25
C SER A 98 -7.19 3.61 -4.45
N VAL A 99 -5.93 3.68 -4.89
CA VAL A 99 -5.45 4.60 -5.93
C VAL A 99 -6.30 4.55 -7.21
N PRO A 100 -6.54 3.41 -7.88
CA PRO A 100 -7.30 3.42 -9.14
C PRO A 100 -8.77 3.79 -8.94
N ILE A 101 -9.33 3.52 -7.76
CA ILE A 101 -10.69 3.93 -7.38
C ILE A 101 -10.76 5.46 -7.26
N LEU A 102 -9.80 6.07 -6.54
CA LEU A 102 -9.71 7.51 -6.35
C LEU A 102 -9.50 8.25 -7.68
N VAL A 103 -8.59 7.74 -8.54
CA VAL A 103 -8.35 8.30 -9.88
C VAL A 103 -9.63 8.28 -10.71
N LYS A 104 -10.38 7.17 -10.70
CA LYS A 104 -11.66 7.08 -11.42
C LYS A 104 -12.66 8.13 -10.91
N GLN A 105 -12.78 8.28 -9.59
CA GLN A 105 -13.69 9.26 -8.98
C GLN A 105 -13.30 10.69 -9.36
N ALA A 106 -12.02 11.03 -9.27
CA ALA A 106 -11.48 12.34 -9.65
C ALA A 106 -11.75 12.67 -11.13
N VAL A 107 -11.48 11.72 -12.05
CA VAL A 107 -11.77 11.89 -13.49
C VAL A 107 -13.26 12.08 -13.73
N THR A 108 -14.11 11.33 -13.03
CA THR A 108 -15.58 11.47 -13.16
C THR A 108 -16.07 12.84 -12.71
N LEU A 109 -15.54 13.33 -11.58
CA LEU A 109 -15.86 14.65 -11.05
C LEU A 109 -15.38 15.76 -11.99
N GLY A 110 -14.14 15.68 -12.49
CA GLY A 110 -13.60 16.65 -13.44
C GLY A 110 -14.44 16.76 -14.71
N LYS A 111 -14.87 15.62 -15.28
CA LYS A 111 -15.77 15.60 -16.44
C LYS A 111 -17.13 16.23 -16.15
N LYS A 112 -17.64 16.13 -14.92
CA LYS A 112 -18.91 16.75 -14.51
C LYS A 112 -18.78 18.27 -14.37
N ILE A 113 -17.64 18.75 -13.88
CA ILE A 113 -17.35 20.18 -13.73
C ILE A 113 -17.18 20.85 -15.09
N MET A 114 -16.42 20.25 -16.02
CA MET A 114 -16.17 20.83 -17.36
C MET A 114 -17.40 20.88 -18.28
N LYS A 115 -18.48 20.18 -17.94
CA LYS A 115 -19.74 20.17 -18.71
C LYS A 115 -20.76 21.19 -18.21
N LYS A 116 -20.46 21.90 -17.12
CA LYS A 116 -21.24 23.03 -16.61
C LYS A 116 -20.59 24.33 -17.04
#